data_AF-E2AXL9-F1
#
_entry.id   AF-E2AXL9-F1
#
_cell.length_a   1.000
_cell.length_b   1.000
_cell.length_c   1.000
_cell.angle_alpha   90.00
_cell.angle_beta   90.00
_cell.angle_gamma   90.00
#
_symmetry.space_group_name_H-M   'P 1'
#
loop_
_entity.id
_entity.type
_entity.pdbx_description
1 polymer ?
#
loop_
_entity_poly.entity_id
_entity_poly.type
_entity_poly.pdbx_seq_one_letter_code
_entity_poly.pdbx_strand_id
1 'polypeptide(L)'
;IRKWGCHFDGRDPAAFLERVGELRQAYGLTAPQLLQGLPELLKGDSLLWYRNYRDSWETWDEFERDFRRQFLPRRNAATLRREIMGRHQQSTEKFAQYVMVMMTLMRRAGGYSRDEQLEIIYENINPAYKHYIRIDDVHSIMQLQ
;
A
#
# COMPACT_ATOMS: atom_id res chain seq x y z
N ILE A 1 -16.97 -7.89 -10.91
CA ILE A 1 -15.68 -7.30 -11.34
C ILE A 1 -15.89 -5.96 -12.05
N ARG A 2 -16.50 -5.86 -13.23
CA ARG A 2 -16.72 -4.56 -13.93
C ARG A 2 -17.34 -3.44 -13.09
N LYS A 3 -18.30 -3.76 -12.21
CA LYS A 3 -18.96 -2.79 -11.30
C LYS A 3 -18.09 -2.30 -10.14
N TRP A 4 -16.89 -2.84 -9.95
CA TRP A 4 -16.02 -2.46 -8.83
C TRP A 4 -15.41 -1.06 -8.96
N GLY A 5 -15.36 -0.51 -10.19
CA GLY A 5 -14.64 0.74 -10.47
C GLY A 5 -13.13 0.65 -10.21
N CYS A 6 -12.59 -0.56 -10.00
CA CYS A 6 -11.18 -0.82 -9.78
C CYS A 6 -10.50 -1.01 -11.13
N HIS A 7 -9.55 -0.15 -11.46
CA HIS A 7 -8.77 -0.25 -12.68
C HIS A 7 -7.32 0.15 -12.42
N PHE A 8 -6.39 -0.59 -13.01
CA PHE A 8 -4.99 -0.23 -13.06
C PHE A 8 -4.69 0.52 -14.36
N ASP A 9 -4.22 1.75 -14.21
CA ASP A 9 -3.82 2.64 -15.31
C ASP A 9 -2.30 2.89 -15.34
N GLY A 10 -1.53 2.06 -14.63
CA GLY A 10 -0.09 2.22 -14.46
C GLY A 10 0.31 2.94 -13.17
N ARG A 11 -0.63 3.57 -12.46
CA ARG A 11 -0.36 4.28 -11.20
C ARG A 11 -0.52 3.36 -9.98
N ASP A 12 0.36 3.55 -9.00
CA ASP A 12 0.45 2.81 -7.73
C ASP A 12 0.06 1.32 -7.83
N PRO A 13 0.93 0.48 -8.41
CA PRO A 13 0.68 -0.96 -8.57
C PRO A 13 0.43 -1.69 -7.25
N ALA A 14 0.96 -1.18 -6.13
CA ALA A 14 0.72 -1.75 -4.81
C ALA A 14 -0.71 -1.48 -4.35
N ALA A 15 -1.21 -0.25 -4.49
CA ALA A 15 -2.60 0.09 -4.19
C ALA A 15 -3.59 -0.74 -5.03
N PHE A 16 -3.26 -0.99 -6.30
CA PHE A 16 -4.08 -1.85 -7.14
C PHE A 16 -4.22 -3.27 -6.58
N LEU A 17 -3.12 -3.93 -6.25
CA LEU A 17 -3.15 -5.29 -5.68
C LEU A 17 -3.87 -5.34 -4.33
N GLU A 18 -3.64 -4.35 -3.46
CA GLU A 18 -4.36 -4.20 -2.18
C GLU A 18 -5.87 -4.13 -2.42
N ARG A 19 -6.30 -3.25 -3.32
CA ARG A 19 -7.72 -3.04 -3.62
C ARG A 19 -8.39 -4.26 -4.26
N VAL A 20 -7.69 -4.95 -5.16
CA VAL A 20 -8.19 -6.19 -5.76
C VAL A 20 -8.34 -7.29 -4.72
N GLY A 21 -7.40 -7.41 -3.79
CA GLY A 21 -7.47 -8.36 -2.67
C GLY A 21 -8.69 -8.11 -1.77
N GLU A 22 -8.92 -6.86 -1.37
CA GLU A 22 -10.09 -6.44 -0.59
C GLU A 22 -11.41 -6.82 -1.30
N LEU A 23 -11.52 -6.52 -2.60
CA LEU A 23 -12.72 -6.79 -3.38
C LEU A 23 -12.93 -8.29 -3.62
N ARG A 24 -11.86 -9.04 -3.89
CA ARG A 24 -11.93 -10.50 -4.01
C ARG A 24 -12.51 -11.11 -2.73
N GLN A 25 -12.02 -10.68 -1.56
CA GLN A 25 -12.51 -11.15 -0.27
C GLN A 25 -13.97 -10.74 -0.04
N ALA A 26 -14.31 -9.47 -0.25
CA ALA A 26 -15.66 -8.94 -0.01
C ALA A 26 -16.74 -9.62 -0.87
N TYR A 27 -16.41 -10.02 -2.10
CA TYR A 27 -17.33 -10.67 -3.02
C TYR A 27 -17.19 -12.20 -3.07
N GLY A 28 -16.31 -12.79 -2.26
CA GLY A 28 -16.12 -14.25 -2.20
C GLY A 28 -15.61 -14.87 -3.50
N LEU A 29 -14.80 -14.16 -4.28
CA LEU A 29 -14.31 -14.66 -5.57
C LEU A 29 -13.14 -15.63 -5.40
N THR A 30 -13.18 -16.73 -6.16
CA THR A 30 -12.06 -17.67 -6.25
C THR A 30 -10.92 -17.08 -7.09
N ALA A 31 -9.70 -17.57 -6.88
CA ALA A 31 -8.55 -17.13 -7.66
C ALA A 31 -8.74 -17.33 -9.19
N PRO A 32 -9.28 -18.46 -9.67
CA PRO A 32 -9.57 -18.63 -11.10
C PRO A 32 -10.60 -17.63 -11.64
N GLN A 33 -11.67 -17.34 -10.88
CA GLN A 33 -12.67 -16.34 -11.29
C GLN A 33 -12.07 -14.93 -11.39
N LEU A 34 -11.19 -14.57 -10.46
CA LEU A 34 -10.49 -13.30 -10.49
C LEU A 34 -9.56 -13.20 -11.70
N LEU A 35 -8.81 -14.26 -12.00
CA LEU A 35 -7.91 -14.32 -13.14
C LEU A 35 -8.67 -14.23 -14.48
N GLN A 36 -9.85 -14.86 -14.59
CA GLN A 36 -10.74 -14.73 -15.76
C GLN A 36 -11.26 -13.31 -15.96
N GLY A 37 -11.57 -12.60 -14.87
CA GLY A 37 -12.08 -11.22 -14.93
C GLY A 37 -10.99 -10.14 -14.98
N LEU A 38 -9.72 -10.52 -14.95
CA LEU A 38 -8.58 -9.61 -14.94
C LEU A 38 -8.55 -8.57 -16.08
N PRO A 39 -8.97 -8.87 -17.34
CA PRO A 39 -9.04 -7.86 -18.40
C PRO A 39 -9.89 -6.63 -18.05
N GLU A 40 -10.92 -6.79 -17.22
CA GLU A 40 -11.81 -5.69 -16.80
C GLU A 40 -11.12 -4.72 -15.83
N LEU A 41 -10.03 -5.16 -15.20
CA LEU A 41 -9.28 -4.43 -14.19
C LEU A 41 -8.06 -3.69 -14.77
N LEU A 42 -7.70 -3.92 -16.03
CA LEU A 42 -6.49 -3.37 -16.64
C LEU A 42 -6.83 -2.38 -17.75
N LYS A 43 -6.02 -1.33 -17.89
CA LYS A 43 -6.18 -0.29 -18.92
C LYS A 43 -4.86 0.04 -19.60
N GLY A 44 -4.96 0.55 -20.84
CA GLY A 44 -3.79 0.98 -21.62
C GLY A 44 -2.74 -0.12 -21.74
N ASP A 45 -1.49 0.24 -21.48
CA ASP A 45 -0.33 -0.65 -21.60
C ASP A 45 -0.39 -1.87 -20.69
N SER A 46 -1.05 -1.77 -19.53
CA SER A 46 -1.20 -2.92 -18.62
C SER A 46 -2.14 -3.99 -19.19
N LEU A 47 -3.16 -3.59 -19.95
CA LEU A 47 -4.04 -4.53 -20.66
C LEU A 47 -3.33 -5.15 -21.88
N LEU A 48 -2.49 -4.37 -22.57
CA LEU A 48 -1.66 -4.90 -23.66
C LEU A 48 -0.66 -5.94 -23.11
N TRP A 49 0.01 -5.63 -22.01
CA TRP A 49 0.88 -6.56 -21.30
C TRP A 49 0.13 -7.85 -20.94
N TYR A 50 -1.07 -7.75 -20.35
CA TYR A 50 -1.90 -8.92 -20.08
C TYR A 50 -2.15 -9.78 -21.33
N ARG A 51 -2.51 -9.16 -22.47
CA ARG A 51 -2.79 -9.90 -23.72
C ARG A 51 -1.57 -10.66 -24.24
N ASN A 52 -0.37 -10.14 -24.02
CA ASN A 52 0.88 -10.77 -24.47
C ASN A 52 1.33 -11.92 -23.57
N TYR A 53 0.94 -11.92 -22.29
CA TYR A 53 1.47 -12.86 -21.29
C TYR A 53 0.39 -13.71 -20.61
N ARG A 54 -0.90 -13.58 -20.99
CA ARG A 54 -2.03 -14.26 -20.31
C ARG A 54 -1.81 -15.77 -20.16
N ASP A 55 -1.30 -16.42 -21.20
CA ASP A 55 -1.09 -17.87 -21.26
C ASP A 55 0.06 -18.35 -20.35
N SER A 56 0.79 -17.42 -19.72
CA SER A 56 1.88 -17.69 -18.77
C SER A 56 1.40 -17.96 -17.34
N TRP A 57 0.10 -17.77 -17.06
CA TRP A 57 -0.46 -17.80 -15.71
C TRP A 57 -1.64 -18.77 -15.63
N GLU A 58 -1.53 -19.80 -14.81
CA GLU A 58 -2.64 -20.68 -14.45
C GLU A 58 -3.27 -20.26 -13.12
N THR A 59 -2.47 -19.62 -12.26
CA THR A 59 -2.85 -19.20 -10.91
C THR A 59 -2.78 -17.69 -10.73
N TRP A 60 -3.51 -17.19 -9.73
CA TRP A 60 -3.42 -15.79 -9.32
C TRP A 60 -2.01 -15.42 -8.85
N ASP A 61 -1.32 -16.36 -8.17
CA ASP A 61 0.00 -16.12 -7.60
C ASP A 61 1.07 -15.92 -8.69
N GLU A 62 0.97 -16.63 -9.81
CA GLU A 62 1.84 -16.43 -10.98
C GLU A 62 1.64 -15.06 -11.62
N PHE A 63 0.37 -14.67 -11.82
CA PHE A 63 0.05 -13.33 -12.28
C PHE A 63 0.59 -12.27 -11.30
N GLU A 64 0.33 -12.40 -10.01
CA GLU A 64 0.73 -11.42 -9.01
C GLU A 64 2.26 -11.29 -8.94
N ARG A 65 2.98 -12.41 -9.00
CA ARG A 65 4.44 -12.43 -9.06
C ARG A 65 4.96 -11.63 -10.26
N ASP A 66 4.43 -11.89 -11.45
CA ASP A 66 4.92 -11.26 -12.67
C ASP A 66 4.45 -9.80 -12.80
N PHE A 67 3.25 -9.48 -12.31
CA PHE A 67 2.76 -8.12 -12.15
C PHE A 67 3.68 -7.32 -11.22
N ARG A 68 4.08 -7.89 -10.07
CA ARG A 68 5.04 -7.26 -9.15
C ARG A 68 6.39 -7.04 -9.82
N ARG A 69 6.89 -7.99 -10.61
CA ARG A 69 8.16 -7.83 -11.35
C ARG A 69 8.09 -6.75 -12.43
N GLN A 70 6.96 -6.65 -13.12
CA GLN A 70 6.76 -5.72 -14.23
C GLN A 70 6.53 -4.28 -13.75
N PHE A 71 5.70 -4.11 -12.72
CA PHE A 71 5.19 -2.79 -12.34
C PHE A 71 5.72 -2.28 -11.00
N LEU A 72 6.15 -3.15 -10.08
CA LEU A 72 6.76 -2.67 -8.82
C LEU A 72 8.28 -2.50 -8.98
N PRO A 73 8.88 -1.43 -8.44
CA PRO A 73 10.32 -1.26 -8.43
C PRO A 73 11.04 -2.40 -7.69
N ARG A 74 12.14 -2.93 -8.24
CA ARG A 74 12.94 -4.01 -7.63
C ARG A 74 13.40 -3.72 -6.20
N ARG A 75 13.59 -2.44 -5.85
CA ARG A 75 14.00 -1.98 -4.51
C ARG A 75 12.85 -1.32 -3.74
N ASN A 76 11.61 -1.77 -3.92
CA ASN A 76 10.44 -1.15 -3.30
C ASN A 76 10.58 -1.06 -1.77
N ALA A 77 10.90 -2.16 -1.09
CA ALA A 77 11.05 -2.16 0.38
C ALA A 77 12.14 -1.20 0.88
N ALA A 78 13.33 -1.20 0.26
CA ALA A 78 14.41 -0.28 0.64
C ALA A 78 14.11 1.19 0.29
N THR A 79 13.24 1.43 -0.68
CA THR A 79 12.77 2.78 -1.04
C THR A 79 11.75 3.26 -0.03
N LEU A 80 10.76 2.42 0.30
CA LEU A 80 9.78 2.70 1.35
C LEU A 80 10.45 2.94 2.70
N ARG A 81 11.47 2.14 3.08
CA ARG A 81 12.24 2.38 4.31
C ARG A 81 12.89 3.76 4.33
N ARG A 82 13.52 4.18 3.23
CA ARG A 82 14.12 5.53 3.14
C ARG A 82 13.06 6.63 3.21
N GLU A 83 11.91 6.41 2.57
CA GLU A 83 10.78 7.34 2.62
C GLU A 83 10.23 7.47 4.04
N ILE A 84 10.03 6.35 4.75
CA ILE A 84 9.58 6.33 6.16
C ILE A 84 10.56 7.13 7.04
N MET A 85 11.87 6.86 6.91
CA MET A 85 12.89 7.54 7.73
C MET A 85 12.98 9.05 7.44
N GLY A 86 12.75 9.47 6.19
CA GLY A 86 12.81 10.87 5.78
C GLY A 86 11.49 11.63 5.89
N ARG A 87 10.40 10.97 6.28
CA ARG A 87 9.07 11.57 6.32
C ARG A 87 8.83 12.24 7.67
N HIS A 88 8.84 13.58 7.64
CA HIS A 88 8.47 14.43 8.78
C HIS A 88 7.10 15.07 8.56
N GLN A 89 6.31 15.23 9.64
CA GLN A 89 5.05 15.98 9.59
C GLN A 89 5.32 17.42 9.13
N GLN A 90 4.63 17.86 8.08
CA GLN A 90 4.78 19.23 7.58
C GLN A 90 4.09 20.23 8.52
N SER A 91 4.54 21.49 8.53
CA SER A 91 4.00 22.53 9.42
C SER A 91 2.49 22.76 9.23
N THR A 92 1.99 22.59 8.01
CA THR A 92 0.56 22.75 7.65
C THR A 92 -0.20 21.42 7.62
N GLU A 93 0.47 20.29 7.86
CA GLU A 93 -0.15 18.98 7.77
C GLU A 93 -0.83 18.60 9.09
N LYS A 94 -2.09 18.18 8.99
CA LYS A 94 -2.80 17.66 10.15
C LYS A 94 -2.15 16.37 10.62
N PHE A 95 -1.99 16.25 11.93
CA PHE A 95 -1.37 15.09 12.54
C PHE A 95 -1.98 13.74 12.09
N ALA A 96 -3.31 13.64 12.06
CA ALA A 96 -3.99 12.42 11.59
C ALA A 96 -3.67 12.04 10.13
N GLN A 97 -3.45 13.03 9.25
CA GLN A 97 -3.06 12.78 7.85
C GLN A 97 -1.63 12.25 7.77
N TYR A 98 -0.71 12.84 8.54
CA TYR A 98 0.66 12.39 8.66
C TYR A 98 0.73 10.93 9.13
N VAL A 99 0.03 10.60 10.22
CA VAL A 99 -0.03 9.25 10.77
C VAL A 99 -0.57 8.25 9.75
N MET A 100 -1.64 8.60 9.04
CA MET A 100 -2.23 7.71 8.03
C MET A 100 -1.22 7.38 6.91
N VAL A 101 -0.44 8.38 6.46
CA VAL A 101 0.62 8.18 5.48
C VAL A 101 1.73 7.28 6.04
N MET A 102 2.23 7.58 7.24
CA MET A 102 3.29 6.78 7.89
C MET A 102 2.88 5.31 8.07
N MET A 103 1.67 5.07 8.57
CA MET A 103 1.12 3.73 8.74
C MET A 103 0.96 2.98 7.41
N THR A 104 0.56 3.68 6.35
CA THR A 104 0.47 3.09 5.00
C THR A 104 1.84 2.67 4.50
N LEU A 105 2.86 3.53 4.64
CA LEU A 105 4.23 3.23 4.25
C LEU A 105 4.80 2.05 5.04
N MET A 106 4.64 2.04 6.36
CA MET A 106 5.14 0.98 7.24
C MET A 106 4.46 -0.37 6.97
N ARG A 107 3.13 -0.38 6.75
CA ARG A 107 2.39 -1.58 6.35
C ARG A 107 2.93 -2.17 5.05
N ARG A 108 3.19 -1.33 4.05
CA ARG A 108 3.71 -1.74 2.73
C ARG A 108 5.16 -2.20 2.80
N ALA A 109 5.97 -1.58 3.65
CA ALA A 109 7.37 -1.96 3.84
C ALA A 109 7.51 -3.27 4.63
N GLY A 110 6.62 -3.49 5.60
CA GLY A 110 6.66 -4.62 6.54
C GLY A 110 7.85 -4.56 7.50
N GLY A 111 7.80 -5.43 8.52
CA GLY A 111 8.92 -5.61 9.46
C GLY A 111 9.05 -4.55 10.56
N TYR A 112 7.96 -3.82 10.87
CA TYR A 112 7.90 -2.90 11.99
C TYR A 112 6.93 -3.42 13.05
N SER A 113 7.41 -3.56 14.28
CA SER A 113 6.59 -3.76 15.48
C SER A 113 5.75 -2.52 15.80
N ARG A 114 4.75 -2.66 16.67
CA ARG A 114 3.91 -1.52 17.08
C ARG A 114 4.72 -0.43 17.80
N ASP A 115 5.69 -0.84 18.61
CA ASP A 115 6.54 0.08 19.37
C ASP A 115 7.45 0.86 18.43
N GLU A 116 8.08 0.19 17.45
CA GLU A 116 8.89 0.87 16.42
C GLU A 116 8.05 1.83 15.57
N GLN A 117 6.82 1.46 15.21
CA GLN A 117 5.91 2.34 14.47
C GLN A 117 5.63 3.62 15.27
N LEU A 118 5.32 3.46 16.57
CA LEU A 118 5.02 4.59 17.45
C LEU A 118 6.24 5.49 17.63
N GLU A 119 7.40 4.92 17.90
CA GLU A 119 8.66 5.65 18.08
C GLU A 119 9.01 6.48 16.84
N ILE A 120 9.00 5.86 15.66
CA ILE A 120 9.31 6.56 14.40
C ILE A 120 8.28 7.67 14.13
N ILE A 121 7.00 7.40 14.34
CA ILE A 121 5.95 8.41 14.14
C ILE A 121 6.20 9.59 15.06
N TYR A 122 6.38 9.35 16.37
CA TYR A 122 6.58 10.37 17.40
C TYR A 122 7.85 11.18 17.13
N GLU A 123 8.96 10.53 16.75
CA GLU A 123 10.20 11.24 16.50
C GLU A 123 10.08 12.26 15.36
N ASN A 124 9.30 11.92 14.34
CA ASN A 124 9.17 12.71 13.12
C ASN A 124 7.93 13.64 13.10
N ILE A 125 7.18 13.77 14.22
CA ILE A 125 6.09 14.76 14.32
C ILE A 125 6.65 16.18 14.32
N ASN A 126 5.78 17.15 14.02
CA ASN A 126 6.16 18.55 14.11
C ASN A 126 6.52 18.88 15.57
N PRO A 127 7.72 19.42 15.87
CA PRO A 127 8.19 19.67 17.22
C PRO A 127 7.23 20.49 18.09
N ALA A 128 6.41 21.36 17.48
CA ALA A 128 5.38 22.12 18.19
C ALA A 128 4.38 21.21 18.94
N TYR A 129 4.10 20.00 18.43
CA TYR A 129 3.24 19.02 19.07
C TYR A 129 3.92 18.30 20.24
N LYS A 130 5.26 18.15 20.23
CA LYS A 130 6.02 17.52 21.32
C LYS A 130 5.93 18.31 22.64
N HIS A 131 5.52 19.59 22.59
CA HIS A 131 5.24 20.37 23.79
C HIS A 131 3.95 19.97 24.50
N TYR A 132 3.01 19.34 23.78
CA TYR A 132 1.68 18.99 24.28
C TYR A 132 1.49 17.49 24.50
N ILE A 133 2.37 16.65 23.95
CA ILE A 133 2.30 15.19 23.99
C ILE A 133 3.64 14.66 24.48
N ARG A 134 3.65 13.96 25.63
CA ARG A 134 4.83 13.23 26.12
C ARG A 134 4.80 11.81 25.58
N ILE A 135 5.92 11.30 25.09
CA ILE A 135 6.00 9.94 24.54
C ILE A 135 5.58 8.87 25.55
N ASP A 136 5.91 9.06 26.83
CA ASP A 136 5.60 8.13 27.92
C ASP A 136 4.09 7.98 28.17
N ASP A 137 3.29 8.97 27.76
CA ASP A 137 1.83 8.99 27.92
C ASP A 137 1.10 8.39 26.69
N VAL A 138 1.85 8.01 25.65
CA VAL A 138 1.29 7.50 24.40
C VAL A 138 1.54 6.01 24.31
N HIS A 139 0.46 5.23 24.37
CA HIS A 139 0.54 3.76 24.28
C HIS A 139 -0.06 3.23 22.99
N SER A 140 -0.62 4.11 22.16
CA SER A 140 -1.13 3.74 20.85
C SER A 140 -1.23 4.93 19.90
N ILE A 141 -1.10 4.63 18.62
CA ILE A 141 -1.29 5.61 17.54
C ILE A 141 -2.72 6.16 17.52
N MET A 142 -3.71 5.37 17.97
CA MET A 142 -5.11 5.82 18.06
C MET A 142 -5.32 6.93 19.09
N GLN A 143 -4.52 6.98 20.15
CA GLN A 143 -4.58 8.06 21.15
C GLN A 143 -4.01 9.38 20.63
N LEU A 144 -3.28 9.35 19.51
CA LEU A 144 -2.71 10.53 18.90
C LEU A 144 -3.65 11.18 17.85
N GLN A 145 -4.74 10.51 17.45
CA GLN A 145 -5.65 10.97 16.38
C GLN A 145 -6.67 12.00 16.82
#